data_AF-A0A6G3WL85-F1
#
_entry.id   AF-A0A6G3WL85-F1
#
_cell.length_a   1.000
_cell.length_b   1.000
_cell.length_c   1.000
_cell.angle_alpha   90.00
_cell.angle_beta   90.00
_cell.angle_gamma   90.00
#
_symmetry.space_group_name_H-M   'P 1'
#
loop_
_entity.id
_entity.type
_entity.pdbx_description
1 polymer ?
#
loop_
_entity_poly.entity_id
_entity_poly.type
_entity_poly.pdbx_seq_one_letter_code
_entity_poly.pdbx_strand_id
1 'polypeptide(L)'
;PAAGEGASAVVTLRYDDSRAGGWEAEIAAGVASWNSNVDNVKLVEAAPGTRAEIQIVATSGWPQATLGPVRPGGQVRVELGSQAVAQGHDKTRIAAHEIG
;
A
#
# COMPACT_ATOMS: atom_id res chain seq x y z
N PRO A 1 -1.19 34.98 -21.24
CA PRO A 1 -1.26 34.73 -19.78
C PRO A 1 -1.32 33.22 -19.56
N ALA A 2 -0.31 32.63 -18.91
CA ALA A 2 -0.29 31.20 -18.59
C ALA A 2 -1.14 30.98 -17.34
N ALA A 3 -2.18 30.15 -17.45
CA ALA A 3 -2.97 29.70 -16.32
C ALA A 3 -2.08 28.83 -15.43
N GLY A 4 -2.03 29.13 -14.13
CA GLY A 4 -1.29 28.33 -13.16
C GLY A 4 -1.83 26.90 -13.16
N GLU A 5 -0.94 25.93 -13.39
CA GLU A 5 -1.19 24.54 -13.05
C GLU A 5 -1.62 24.48 -11.58
N GLY A 6 -2.91 24.22 -11.37
CA GLY A 6 -3.44 24.04 -10.02
C GLY A 6 -2.69 22.89 -9.37
N ALA A 7 -2.00 23.17 -8.27
CA ALA A 7 -1.41 22.13 -7.45
C ALA A 7 -2.54 21.15 -7.07
N SER A 8 -2.51 19.94 -7.62
CA SER A 8 -3.44 18.88 -7.22
C SER A 8 -3.30 18.68 -5.72
N ALA A 9 -4.42 18.70 -5.00
CA ALA A 9 -4.41 18.41 -3.57
C ALA A 9 -3.85 17.00 -3.36
N VAL A 10 -2.81 16.88 -2.52
CA VAL A 10 -2.22 15.59 -2.17
C VAL A 10 -3.28 14.76 -1.45
N VAL A 11 -3.64 13.60 -2.01
CA VAL A 11 -4.61 12.69 -1.39
C VAL A 11 -3.87 11.84 -0.37
N THR A 12 -4.29 11.85 0.89
CA THR A 12 -3.74 10.92 1.88
C THR A 12 -4.62 9.67 1.97
N LEU A 13 -4.02 8.50 1.78
CA LEU A 13 -4.66 7.20 2.00
C LEU A 13 -4.02 6.50 3.20
N ARG A 14 -4.84 5.88 4.02
CA ARG A 14 -4.40 5.12 5.19
C ARG A 14 -4.29 3.64 4.84
N TYR A 15 -3.20 3.00 5.28
CA TYR A 15 -3.04 1.56 5.24
C TYR A 15 -3.04 0.95 6.65
N ASP A 16 -3.51 -0.28 6.77
CA ASP A 16 -3.49 -1.08 8.00
C ASP A 16 -2.86 -2.43 7.67
N ASP A 17 -1.75 -2.72 8.32
CA ASP A 17 -0.95 -3.94 8.19
C ASP A 17 -0.96 -4.78 9.47
N SER A 18 -1.89 -4.52 10.39
CA SER A 18 -2.03 -5.28 11.65
C SER A 18 -2.25 -6.79 11.44
N ARG A 19 -2.64 -7.18 10.23
CA ARG A 19 -2.86 -8.57 9.79
C ARG A 19 -1.77 -9.08 8.83
N ALA A 20 -0.69 -8.32 8.64
CA ALA A 20 0.45 -8.66 7.79
C ALA A 20 1.66 -9.13 8.61
N GLY A 21 1.40 -9.98 9.60
CA GLY A 21 2.42 -10.46 10.54
C GLY A 21 3.70 -10.92 9.86
N GLY A 22 4.82 -10.31 10.25
CA GLY A 22 6.13 -10.59 9.72
C GLY A 22 6.50 -9.83 8.45
N TRP A 23 5.64 -8.99 7.85
CA TRP A 23 5.91 -8.17 6.67
C TRP A 23 6.06 -6.67 6.97
N GLU A 24 5.97 -6.27 8.23
CA GLU A 24 5.84 -4.88 8.67
C GLU A 24 7.00 -4.02 8.17
N ALA A 25 8.23 -4.53 8.27
CA ALA A 25 9.43 -3.83 7.82
C ALA A 25 9.45 -3.65 6.28
N GLU A 26 9.04 -4.67 5.52
CA GLU A 26 8.99 -4.60 4.06
C GLU A 26 7.86 -3.69 3.56
N ILE A 27 6.71 -3.69 4.25
CA ILE A 27 5.59 -2.78 3.97
C ILE A 27 6.04 -1.33 4.19
N ALA A 28 6.65 -1.03 5.34
CA ALA A 28 7.15 0.30 5.65
C ALA A 28 8.18 0.78 4.62
N ALA A 29 9.10 -0.10 4.20
CA ALA A 29 10.07 0.19 3.15
C ALA A 29 9.40 0.44 1.77
N GLY A 30 8.40 -0.37 1.40
CA GLY A 30 7.61 -0.20 0.18
C GLY A 30 6.87 1.13 0.16
N VAL A 31 6.20 1.48 1.26
CA VAL A 31 5.49 2.77 1.45
C VAL A 31 6.47 3.95 1.36
N ALA A 32 7.64 3.85 1.99
CA ALA A 32 8.65 4.90 1.93
C ALA A 32 9.15 5.11 0.49
N SER A 33 9.43 4.03 -0.23
CA SER A 33 9.82 4.07 -1.64
C SER A 33 8.73 4.72 -2.50
N TRP A 34 7.48 4.29 -2.36
CA TRP A 34 6.36 4.82 -3.13
C TRP A 34 6.15 6.31 -2.89
N ASN A 35 6.12 6.72 -1.63
CA ASN A 35 5.98 8.11 -1.22
C ASN A 35 7.15 9.01 -1.68
N SER A 36 8.30 8.43 -2.03
CA SER A 36 9.43 9.18 -2.59
C SER A 36 9.33 9.34 -4.11
N ASN A 37 8.45 8.60 -4.77
CA ASN A 37 8.29 8.58 -6.24
C ASN A 37 6.93 9.14 -6.70
N VAL A 38 5.96 9.32 -5.79
CA VAL A 38 4.60 9.78 -6.09
C VAL A 38 4.26 11.02 -5.26
N ASP A 39 3.97 12.13 -5.95
CA ASP A 39 3.77 13.43 -5.31
C ASP A 39 2.30 13.77 -5.02
N ASN A 40 1.36 13.19 -5.76
CA ASN A 40 -0.07 13.53 -5.70
C ASN A 40 -0.87 12.69 -4.70
N VAL A 41 -0.26 11.65 -4.13
CA VAL A 41 -0.87 10.79 -3.13
C VAL A 41 0.17 10.46 -2.06
N LYS A 42 -0.26 10.36 -0.81
CA LYS A 42 0.57 10.00 0.34
C LYS A 42 -0.04 8.79 1.03
N LEU A 43 0.75 7.74 1.19
CA LEU A 43 0.40 6.59 2.02
C LEU A 43 0.90 6.81 3.44
N VAL A 44 0.01 6.64 4.42
CA VAL A 44 0.32 6.73 5.85
C VAL A 44 -0.27 5.56 6.61
N GLU A 45 0.40 5.10 7.65
CA GLU A 45 -0.12 4.02 8.49
C GLU A 45 -1.33 4.52 9.29
N ALA A 46 -2.37 3.69 9.38
CA ALA A 46 -3.54 3.97 10.19
C ALA A 46 -3.23 3.74 11.67
N ALA A 47 -3.56 4.70 12.53
CA ALA A 47 -3.53 4.44 13.97
C ALA A 47 -4.52 3.30 14.32
N PRO A 48 -4.19 2.43 15.29
CA PRO A 48 -5.07 1.33 15.68
C PRO A 48 -6.51 1.80 15.95
N GLY A 49 -7.49 1.06 15.42
CA GLY A 49 -8.91 1.41 15.53
C GLY A 49 -9.39 2.51 14.58
N THR A 50 -8.51 3.04 13.73
CA THR A 50 -8.88 3.97 12.65
C THR A 50 -9.23 3.20 11.39
N ARG A 51 -10.18 3.71 10.59
CA ARG A 51 -10.44 3.16 9.27
C ARG A 51 -9.24 3.39 8.35
N ALA A 52 -8.78 2.31 7.70
CA ALA A 52 -7.84 2.36 6.60
C ALA A 52 -8.54 2.10 5.27
N GLU A 53 -8.18 2.87 4.25
CA GLU A 53 -8.61 2.64 2.87
C GLU A 53 -7.91 1.42 2.25
N ILE A 54 -6.72 1.06 2.76
CA ILE A 54 -5.93 -0.08 2.28
C ILE A 54 -5.75 -1.05 3.44
N GLN A 55 -6.14 -2.31 3.24
CA GLN A 55 -5.96 -3.39 4.21
C GLN A 55 -4.90 -4.36 3.67
N ILE A 56 -3.77 -4.45 4.35
CA ILE A 56 -2.66 -5.31 3.98
C ILE A 56 -2.69 -6.54 4.90
N VAL A 57 -2.68 -7.72 4.31
CA VAL A 57 -2.81 -8.99 5.03
C VAL A 57 -1.75 -9.97 4.55
N ALA A 58 -1.18 -10.76 5.46
CA ALA A 58 -0.31 -11.86 5.09
C ALA A 58 -1.15 -13.08 4.73
N THR A 59 -0.83 -13.75 3.62
CA THR A 59 -1.52 -14.97 3.18
C THR A 59 -0.51 -16.02 2.74
N SER A 60 -0.97 -17.27 2.57
CA SER A 60 -0.13 -18.37 2.11
C SER A 60 -0.07 -18.52 0.59
N GLY A 61 -0.88 -17.77 -0.16
CA GLY A 61 -0.99 -17.88 -1.62
C GLY A 61 0.03 -17.04 -2.38
N TRP A 62 -0.24 -16.77 -3.66
CA TRP A 62 0.46 -15.72 -4.39
C TRP A 62 0.02 -14.34 -3.88
N PRO A 63 0.94 -13.35 -3.87
CA PRO A 63 0.57 -11.97 -3.64
C PRO A 63 -0.44 -11.49 -4.68
N GLN A 64 -1.40 -10.67 -4.23
CA GLN A 64 -2.44 -10.11 -5.07
C GLN A 64 -3.05 -8.85 -4.46
N ALA A 65 -3.45 -7.91 -5.29
CA ALA A 65 -4.23 -6.74 -4.89
C ALA A 65 -5.66 -6.82 -5.45
N THR A 66 -6.66 -6.81 -4.56
CA THR A 66 -8.06 -6.64 -4.93
C THR A 66 -8.43 -5.17 -4.80
N LEU A 67 -8.44 -4.47 -5.94
CA LEU A 67 -8.81 -3.06 -6.02
C LEU A 67 -10.34 -2.91 -6.03
N GLY A 68 -10.89 -2.34 -4.96
CA GLY A 68 -12.22 -1.70 -5.00
C GLY A 68 -12.13 -0.30 -5.64
N PRO A 69 -13.22 0.50 -5.64
CA PRO A 69 -13.09 1.91 -6.02
C PRO A 69 -12.17 2.64 -5.02
N VAL A 70 -11.00 3.10 -5.49
CA VAL A 70 -10.00 3.83 -4.69
C VAL A 70 -10.45 5.28 -4.50
N ARG A 71 -11.37 5.49 -3.57
CA ARG A 71 -11.94 6.82 -3.21
C ARG A 71 -12.29 6.86 -1.72
N PRO A 72 -12.48 8.05 -1.12
CA PRO A 72 -12.95 8.16 0.26
C PRO A 72 -14.21 7.30 0.50
N GLY A 73 -14.14 6.36 1.44
CA GLY A 73 -15.21 5.39 1.71
C GLY A 73 -15.11 4.05 0.96
N GLY A 74 -14.15 3.88 0.05
CA GLY A 74 -13.76 2.59 -0.53
C GLY A 74 -12.79 1.82 0.37
N GLN A 75 -12.53 0.55 0.05
CA GLN A 75 -11.49 -0.26 0.67
C GLN A 75 -10.82 -1.12 -0.40
N VAL A 76 -9.49 -1.13 -0.39
CA VAL A 76 -8.61 -2.00 -1.16
C VAL A 76 -8.04 -3.05 -0.23
N ARG A 77 -7.85 -4.27 -0.72
CA ARG A 77 -7.15 -5.33 0.02
C ARG A 77 -5.92 -5.78 -0.74
N VAL A 78 -4.78 -5.74 -0.07
CA VAL A 78 -3.50 -6.24 -0.55
C VAL A 78 -3.16 -7.50 0.23
N GLU A 79 -2.94 -8.60 -0.47
CA GLU A 79 -2.54 -9.87 0.12
C GLU A 79 -1.05 -10.11 -0.18
N LEU A 80 -0.24 -10.17 0.87
CA LEU A 80 1.18 -10.49 0.79
C LEU A 80 1.36 -12.00 0.95
N GLY A 81 1.44 -12.66 -0.19
CA GLY A 81 1.48 -14.11 -0.30
C GLY A 81 2.88 -14.71 -0.09
N SER A 82 3.02 -15.65 0.85
CA SER A 82 4.30 -16.34 1.10
C SER A 82 4.72 -17.31 -0.01
N GLN A 83 3.82 -17.68 -0.93
CA GLN A 83 4.13 -18.61 -2.01
C GLN A 83 5.16 -18.05 -2.98
N ALA A 84 5.16 -16.73 -3.23
CA ALA A 84 6.19 -16.08 -4.06
C ALA A 84 7.56 -16.08 -3.38
N VAL A 85 7.60 -15.83 -2.07
CA VAL A 85 8.84 -15.90 -1.28
C VAL A 85 9.41 -17.31 -1.30
N ALA A 86 8.58 -18.34 -1.13
CA ALA A 86 8.99 -19.74 -1.21
C ALA A 86 9.56 -20.14 -2.59
N GLN A 87 9.23 -19.39 -3.64
CA GLN A 87 9.77 -19.58 -5.00
C GLN A 87 11.05 -18.75 -5.26
N GLY A 88 11.56 -18.04 -4.25
CA GLY A 88 12.81 -17.27 -4.32
C GLY A 88 12.64 -15.81 -4.71
N HIS A 89 11.42 -15.27 -4.71
CA HIS A 89 11.20 -13.84 -4.95
C HIS A 89 11.56 -13.01 -3.71
N ASP A 90 12.17 -11.84 -3.94
CA ASP A 90 12.51 -10.90 -2.87
C ASP A 90 11.26 -10.29 -2.23
N LYS A 91 11.24 -10.30 -0.90
CA LYS A 91 10.10 -9.91 -0.09
C LYS A 91 9.80 -8.41 -0.17
N THR A 92 10.85 -7.58 -0.22
CA THR A 92 10.72 -6.12 -0.36
C THR A 92 10.16 -5.76 -1.74
N ARG A 93 10.63 -6.43 -2.78
CA ARG A 93 10.13 -6.25 -4.15
C ARG A 93 8.66 -6.66 -4.28
N ILE A 94 8.24 -7.74 -3.63
CA ILE A 94 6.81 -8.13 -3.57
C ILE A 94 5.99 -7.03 -2.90
N ALA A 95 6.37 -6.59 -1.70
CA ALA A 95 5.63 -5.55 -0.99
C ALA A 95 5.53 -4.26 -1.80
N ALA A 96 6.62 -3.81 -2.42
CA ALA A 96 6.61 -2.62 -3.27
C ALA A 96 5.72 -2.76 -4.51
N HIS A 97 5.67 -3.95 -5.14
CA HIS A 97 4.82 -4.20 -6.30
C HIS A 97 3.34 -4.15 -5.94
N GLU A 98 2.94 -4.72 -4.81
CA GLU A 98 1.54 -4.79 -4.40
C GLU A 98 1.01 -3.47 -3.77
N ILE A 99 1.91 -2.63 -3.27
CA ILE A 99 1.58 -1.29 -2.75
C ILE A 99 1.46 -0.26 -3.87
N GLY A 100 2.20 -0.46 -4.98
CA GLY A 100 2.26 0.44 -6.14
C GLY A 100 0.99 0.44 -6.99
#